data_AF-A0A3B0PJT9-F1
#
_entry.id   AF-A0A3B0PJT9-F1
#
_cell.length_a   1.000
_cell.length_b   1.000
_cell.length_c   1.000
_cell.angle_alpha   90.00
_cell.angle_beta   90.00
_cell.angle_gamma   90.00
#
_symmetry.space_group_name_H-M   'P 1'
#
loop_
_entity.id
_entity.type
_entity.pdbx_description
1 polymer ?
#
loop_
_entity_poly.entity_id
_entity_poly.type
_entity_poly.pdbx_seq_one_letter_code
_entity_poly.pdbx_strand_id
1 'polypeptide(L)'
;MEESFKSYKEYLLNKDIQIERIESPSNVAKNSKIEKNYQFFAKENHLYIMGGASFRKHSILSEQGSIESFLGEIRLNGYKLIYIRDEAHIGAEVKKTNHYEKNFEEKMQNSAHFIVKMTATPKTDHDLIELTEDELFNDRVQLLKNKKYYNKNIKDGSLLDNEVILQKACEEFKIIKEKYNDNINEPGLVGINPAMLIQVDNDSSDKEKSLIFDQNIDLIIKTLEKNNLSW
;
A
#
# COMPACT_ATOMS: atom_id res chain seq x y z
N MET A 1 -9.38 2.53 1.07
CA MET A 1 -8.96 3.82 0.48
C MET A 1 -10.16 4.62 -0.05
N GLU A 2 -10.95 4.09 -1.01
CA GLU A 2 -12.14 4.81 -1.51
C GLU A 2 -13.15 5.18 -0.42
N GLU A 3 -13.51 4.24 0.46
CA GLU A 3 -14.41 4.48 1.59
C GLU A 3 -13.88 5.56 2.55
N SER A 4 -12.57 5.55 2.80
CA SER A 4 -11.90 6.58 3.58
C SER A 4 -12.04 7.96 2.91
N PHE A 5 -11.78 8.07 1.60
CA PHE A 5 -11.99 9.34 0.90
C PHE A 5 -13.46 9.79 0.94
N LYS A 6 -14.42 8.85 0.85
CA LYS A 6 -15.85 9.16 0.96
C LYS A 6 -16.21 9.67 2.36
N SER A 7 -15.65 9.11 3.43
CA SER A 7 -15.89 9.62 4.79
C SER A 7 -15.24 10.99 5.01
N TYR A 8 -14.05 11.21 4.47
CA TYR A 8 -13.36 12.50 4.56
C TYR A 8 -13.99 13.60 3.70
N LYS A 9 -14.71 13.24 2.63
CA LYS A 9 -15.38 14.16 1.71
C LYS A 9 -16.30 15.16 2.41
N GLU A 10 -16.94 14.78 3.52
CA GLU A 10 -17.84 15.67 4.27
C GLU A 10 -17.14 16.87 4.89
N TYR A 11 -15.83 16.77 5.13
CA TYR A 11 -14.99 17.81 5.71
C TYR A 11 -14.32 18.71 4.67
N LEU A 12 -14.43 18.39 3.38
CA LEU A 12 -13.88 19.20 2.30
C LEU A 12 -14.80 20.40 2.00
N LEU A 13 -14.21 21.53 1.58
CA LEU A 13 -14.97 22.67 1.05
C LEU A 13 -15.70 22.30 -0.24
N ASN A 14 -15.08 21.45 -1.07
CA ASN A 14 -15.59 21.05 -2.39
C ASN A 14 -16.29 19.69 -2.29
N LYS A 15 -17.49 19.68 -1.68
CA LYS A 15 -18.26 18.45 -1.37
C LYS A 15 -18.87 17.78 -2.58
N ASP A 16 -18.84 18.41 -3.75
CA ASP A 16 -19.38 17.87 -4.99
C ASP A 16 -18.43 16.88 -5.69
N ILE A 17 -17.18 16.75 -5.21
CA ILE A 17 -16.17 15.86 -5.80
C ILE A 17 -16.64 14.41 -5.86
N GLN A 18 -16.68 13.81 -7.04
CA GLN A 18 -17.03 12.40 -7.21
C GLN A 18 -15.78 11.54 -7.07
N ILE A 19 -15.86 10.45 -6.33
CA ILE A 19 -14.71 9.57 -6.09
C ILE A 19 -14.98 8.26 -6.82
N GLU A 20 -14.07 7.89 -7.70
CA GLU A 20 -14.16 6.68 -8.52
C GLU A 20 -12.87 5.87 -8.39
N ARG A 21 -12.99 4.59 -8.02
CA ARG A 21 -11.86 3.66 -8.03
C ARG A 21 -11.84 2.90 -9.35
N ILE A 22 -10.73 3.01 -10.07
CA ILE A 22 -10.50 2.26 -11.30
C ILE A 22 -9.82 0.94 -10.93
N GLU A 23 -10.61 -0.13 -10.93
CA GLU A 23 -10.10 -1.48 -10.71
C GLU A 23 -9.81 -2.16 -12.05
N SER A 24 -8.62 -2.76 -12.17
CA SER A 24 -8.38 -3.67 -13.29
C SER A 24 -9.26 -4.90 -13.10
N PRO A 25 -9.96 -5.37 -14.14
CA PRO A 25 -10.44 -6.75 -14.13
C PRO A 25 -9.26 -7.68 -13.82
N SER A 26 -9.45 -8.64 -12.91
CA SER A 26 -8.49 -9.70 -12.62
C SER A 26 -8.02 -10.31 -13.94
N ASN A 27 -6.71 -10.56 -14.09
CA ASN A 27 -6.09 -11.16 -15.29
C ASN A 27 -6.99 -12.23 -15.89
N VAL A 28 -7.82 -11.88 -16.87
CA VAL A 28 -8.68 -12.85 -17.51
C VAL A 28 -7.72 -13.72 -18.32
N ALA A 29 -7.77 -15.03 -18.07
CA ALA A 29 -6.86 -15.98 -18.69
C ALA A 29 -6.75 -15.70 -20.20
N LYS A 30 -5.53 -15.82 -20.75
CA LYS A 30 -5.08 -15.46 -22.12
C LYS A 30 -6.00 -15.81 -23.31
N ASN A 31 -7.08 -16.55 -23.10
CA ASN A 31 -8.00 -17.06 -24.13
C ASN A 31 -9.44 -16.50 -24.06
N SER A 32 -9.77 -15.59 -23.14
CA SER A 32 -11.07 -14.92 -23.16
C SER A 32 -11.05 -13.77 -24.17
N LYS A 33 -11.96 -13.79 -25.16
CA LYS A 33 -12.19 -12.63 -26.02
C LYS A 33 -12.51 -11.42 -25.15
N ILE A 34 -11.71 -10.36 -25.27
CA ILE A 34 -11.93 -9.09 -24.59
C ILE A 34 -13.13 -8.41 -25.28
N GLU A 35 -14.35 -8.83 -24.96
CA GLU A 35 -15.58 -8.27 -25.53
C GLU A 35 -16.05 -7.02 -24.75
N LYS A 36 -15.52 -6.79 -23.56
CA LYS A 36 -15.90 -5.66 -22.69
C LYS A 36 -14.93 -4.48 -22.86
N ASN A 37 -15.47 -3.29 -23.09
CA ASN A 37 -14.70 -2.04 -23.10
C ASN A 37 -14.46 -1.57 -21.65
N TYR A 38 -13.19 -1.45 -21.27
CA TYR A 38 -12.70 -0.94 -19.98
C TYR A 38 -12.00 0.43 -20.15
N GLN A 39 -12.25 1.13 -21.25
CA GLN A 39 -11.93 2.54 -21.34
C GLN A 39 -12.76 3.34 -20.35
N PHE A 40 -12.13 4.33 -19.75
CA PHE A 40 -12.76 5.30 -18.87
C PHE A 40 -12.30 6.69 -19.29
N PHE A 41 -13.14 7.68 -19.00
CA PHE A 41 -12.98 9.05 -19.48
C PHE A 41 -12.99 10.01 -18.31
N ALA A 42 -12.18 11.06 -18.42
CA ALA A 42 -12.10 12.08 -17.40
C ALA A 42 -13.40 12.90 -17.35
N LYS A 43 -13.79 13.26 -16.14
CA LYS A 43 -14.93 14.13 -15.85
C LYS A 43 -14.49 15.25 -14.92
N GLU A 44 -15.14 16.39 -15.03
CA GLU A 44 -14.91 17.52 -14.13
C GLU A 44 -15.26 17.15 -12.67
N ASN A 45 -14.52 17.70 -11.70
CA ASN A 45 -14.71 17.45 -10.26
C ASN A 45 -14.72 15.95 -9.87
N HIS A 46 -13.83 15.15 -10.48
CA HIS A 46 -13.65 13.74 -10.13
C HIS A 46 -12.26 13.46 -9.55
N LEU A 47 -12.23 12.65 -8.48
CA LEU A 47 -11.04 12.01 -7.93
C LEU A 47 -10.99 10.56 -8.40
N TYR A 48 -9.97 10.20 -9.15
CA TYR A 48 -9.74 8.84 -9.62
C TYR A 48 -8.66 8.15 -8.79
N ILE A 49 -9.01 7.02 -8.17
CA ILE A 49 -8.07 6.17 -7.43
C ILE A 49 -7.61 5.05 -8.35
N MET A 50 -6.30 5.03 -8.64
CA MET A 50 -5.70 4.13 -9.63
C MET A 50 -4.53 3.35 -9.05
N GLY A 51 -4.54 2.02 -9.22
CA GLY A 51 -3.38 1.19 -8.91
C GLY A 51 -2.40 1.18 -10.08
N GLY A 52 -1.15 1.62 -9.88
CA GLY A 52 -0.15 1.64 -10.98
C GLY A 52 0.07 0.28 -11.64
N ALA A 53 -0.04 -0.82 -10.88
CA ALA A 53 0.04 -2.18 -11.39
C ALA A 53 -1.03 -2.49 -12.47
N SER A 54 -2.20 -1.85 -12.39
CA SER A 54 -3.30 -2.01 -13.35
C SER A 54 -2.98 -1.48 -14.74
N PHE A 55 -1.89 -0.72 -14.91
CA PHE A 55 -1.47 -0.11 -16.19
C PHE A 55 -0.12 -0.66 -16.69
N ARG A 56 0.34 -1.78 -16.12
CA ARG A 56 1.51 -2.50 -16.62
C ARG A 56 1.23 -3.19 -17.96
N LYS A 57 2.29 -3.53 -18.68
CA LYS A 57 2.21 -4.32 -19.91
C LYS A 57 1.41 -5.61 -19.67
N HIS A 58 0.56 -5.97 -20.64
CA HIS A 58 -0.35 -7.12 -20.58
C HIS A 58 -1.49 -7.01 -19.56
N SER A 59 -1.69 -5.84 -18.95
CA SER A 59 -2.95 -5.54 -18.30
C SER A 59 -4.01 -5.16 -19.33
N ILE A 60 -5.27 -5.48 -19.03
CA ILE A 60 -6.41 -5.17 -19.90
C ILE A 60 -6.51 -3.66 -20.16
N LEU A 61 -6.29 -2.84 -19.13
CA LEU A 61 -6.34 -1.38 -19.26
C LEU A 61 -5.20 -0.82 -20.12
N SER A 62 -4.00 -1.43 -20.05
CA SER A 62 -2.89 -1.03 -20.91
C SER A 62 -3.11 -1.45 -22.36
N GLU A 63 -3.68 -2.64 -22.60
CA GLU A 63 -3.92 -3.15 -23.96
C GLU A 63 -5.05 -2.37 -24.67
N GLN A 64 -6.03 -1.86 -23.92
CA GLN A 64 -7.13 -1.05 -24.47
C GLN A 64 -6.80 0.45 -24.60
N GLY A 65 -5.61 0.87 -24.17
CA GLY A 65 -5.21 2.28 -24.19
C GLY A 65 -6.06 3.17 -23.28
N SER A 66 -6.55 2.64 -22.15
CA SER A 66 -7.50 3.37 -21.29
C SER A 66 -6.92 4.67 -20.73
N ILE A 67 -5.61 4.73 -20.49
CA ILE A 67 -4.93 5.95 -20.00
C ILE A 67 -4.82 7.01 -21.10
N GLU A 68 -4.54 6.60 -22.33
CA GLU A 68 -4.46 7.49 -23.47
C GLU A 68 -5.83 8.11 -23.76
N SER A 69 -6.91 7.32 -23.66
CA SER A 69 -8.29 7.82 -23.75
C SER A 69 -8.60 8.83 -22.64
N PHE A 70 -8.26 8.50 -21.39
CA PHE A 70 -8.46 9.37 -20.24
C PHE A 70 -7.72 10.71 -20.38
N LEU A 71 -6.43 10.68 -20.73
CA LEU A 71 -5.62 11.89 -20.93
C LEU A 71 -6.03 12.67 -22.19
N GLY A 72 -6.50 11.96 -23.22
CA GLY A 72 -7.08 12.57 -24.41
C GLY A 72 -8.31 13.42 -24.07
N GLU A 73 -9.20 12.89 -23.24
CA GLU A 73 -10.41 13.60 -22.78
C GLU A 73 -10.07 14.86 -22.00
N ILE A 74 -9.08 14.80 -21.10
CA ILE A 74 -8.59 15.96 -20.34
C ILE A 74 -8.12 17.06 -21.30
N ARG A 75 -7.32 16.69 -22.31
CA ARG A 75 -6.80 17.64 -23.29
C ARG A 75 -7.91 18.24 -24.15
N LEU A 76 -8.86 17.42 -24.62
CA LEU A 76 -9.95 17.86 -25.49
C LEU A 76 -10.91 18.82 -24.78
N ASN A 77 -11.23 18.55 -23.51
CA ASN A 77 -12.14 19.40 -22.73
C ASN A 77 -11.42 20.51 -21.95
N GLY A 78 -10.09 20.58 -22.00
CA GLY A 78 -9.32 21.61 -21.31
C GLY A 78 -9.32 21.49 -19.78
N TYR A 79 -9.54 20.29 -19.24
CA TYR A 79 -9.56 20.07 -17.79
C TYR A 79 -8.18 20.28 -17.17
N LYS A 80 -8.16 20.66 -15.89
CA LYS A 80 -6.94 20.71 -15.07
C LYS A 80 -6.73 19.37 -14.38
N LEU A 81 -5.58 18.75 -14.64
CA LEU A 81 -5.18 17.49 -14.02
C LEU A 81 -4.25 17.76 -12.83
N ILE A 82 -4.68 17.35 -11.64
CA ILE A 82 -3.83 17.25 -10.45
C ILE A 82 -3.45 15.78 -10.30
N TYR A 83 -2.15 15.49 -10.30
CA TYR A 83 -1.63 14.14 -10.14
C TYR A 83 -1.01 13.97 -8.76
N ILE A 84 -1.59 13.08 -7.94
CA ILE A 84 -1.09 12.75 -6.61
C ILE A 84 -0.47 11.36 -6.66
N ARG A 85 0.83 11.28 -6.35
CA ARG A 85 1.59 10.02 -6.29
C ARG A 85 1.89 9.68 -4.84
N ASP A 86 1.25 8.63 -4.35
CA ASP A 86 1.59 8.01 -3.07
C ASP A 86 2.83 7.10 -3.21
N GLU A 87 3.57 6.94 -2.11
CA GLU A 87 4.86 6.22 -2.05
C GLU A 87 5.85 6.63 -3.15
N ALA A 88 6.01 7.94 -3.35
CA ALA A 88 6.77 8.51 -4.45
C ALA A 88 8.28 8.19 -4.43
N HIS A 89 8.83 7.68 -3.33
CA HIS A 89 10.20 7.15 -3.32
C HIS A 89 10.35 5.90 -4.22
N ILE A 90 9.24 5.24 -4.58
CA ILE A 90 9.17 4.09 -5.47
C ILE A 90 8.59 4.51 -6.83
N GLY A 91 9.44 4.51 -7.86
CA GLY A 91 9.01 4.61 -9.25
C GLY A 91 8.61 6.01 -9.75
N ALA A 92 8.66 7.05 -8.92
CA ALA A 92 8.36 8.43 -9.36
C ALA A 92 9.52 9.11 -10.13
N GLU A 93 10.71 8.50 -10.15
CA GLU A 93 11.85 8.98 -10.94
C GLU A 93 11.74 8.54 -12.41
N VAL A 94 11.62 9.52 -13.31
CA VAL A 94 11.68 9.31 -14.76
C VAL A 94 13.15 9.19 -15.21
N LYS A 95 13.82 8.08 -14.88
CA LYS A 95 15.14 7.71 -15.46
C LYS A 95 14.97 6.71 -16.62
N LYS A 96 15.85 6.67 -17.62
CA LYS A 96 15.71 5.88 -18.88
C LYS A 96 15.72 4.33 -18.81
N THR A 97 15.41 3.68 -17.69
CA THR A 97 15.59 2.22 -17.52
C THR A 97 14.34 1.50 -16.98
N ASN A 98 13.72 0.64 -17.80
CA ASN A 98 12.41 -0.05 -17.67
C ASN A 98 11.20 0.70 -18.24
N HIS A 99 10.90 0.47 -19.52
CA HIS A 99 10.03 1.31 -20.35
C HIS A 99 8.54 1.39 -20.00
N TYR A 100 7.94 0.42 -19.30
CA TYR A 100 6.46 0.33 -19.27
C TYR A 100 5.77 1.00 -18.10
N GLU A 101 6.16 0.72 -16.84
CA GLU A 101 5.64 1.52 -15.71
C GLU A 101 6.04 2.98 -15.84
N LYS A 102 7.23 3.22 -16.40
CA LYS A 102 7.70 4.55 -16.76
C LYS A 102 6.80 5.22 -17.79
N ASN A 103 6.18 4.47 -18.71
CA ASN A 103 5.26 5.02 -19.67
C ASN A 103 3.98 5.56 -19.00
N PHE A 104 3.42 4.83 -18.03
CA PHE A 104 2.28 5.34 -17.26
C PHE A 104 2.67 6.59 -16.45
N GLU A 105 3.74 6.49 -15.68
CA GLU A 105 4.21 7.57 -14.80
C GLU A 105 4.57 8.83 -15.61
N GLU A 106 5.33 8.67 -16.70
CA GLU A 106 5.73 9.75 -17.60
C GLU A 106 4.51 10.40 -18.26
N LYS A 107 3.52 9.61 -18.73
CA LYS A 107 2.28 10.15 -19.30
C LYS A 107 1.49 10.98 -18.29
N MET A 108 1.36 10.49 -17.06
CA MET A 108 0.64 11.20 -16.00
C MET A 108 1.36 12.49 -15.63
N GLN A 109 2.67 12.43 -15.37
CA GLN A 109 3.47 13.60 -15.01
C GLN A 109 3.49 14.65 -16.14
N ASN A 110 3.68 14.24 -17.40
CA ASN A 110 3.71 15.16 -18.54
C ASN A 110 2.35 15.81 -18.84
N SER A 111 1.25 15.17 -18.48
CA SER A 111 -0.11 15.69 -18.71
C SER A 111 -0.65 16.48 -17.52
N ALA A 112 -0.02 16.35 -16.35
CA ALA A 112 -0.46 16.99 -15.12
C ALA A 112 -0.15 18.50 -15.14
N HIS A 113 -1.10 19.28 -14.64
CA HIS A 113 -0.92 20.71 -14.40
C HIS A 113 -0.28 20.98 -13.03
N PHE A 114 -0.50 20.06 -12.09
CA PHE A 114 0.09 20.11 -10.75
C PHE A 114 0.38 18.69 -10.28
N ILE A 115 1.52 18.49 -9.63
CA ILE A 115 1.97 17.17 -9.18
C ILE A 115 2.26 17.24 -7.68
N VAL A 116 1.67 16.33 -6.91
CA VAL A 116 1.98 16.13 -5.49
C VAL A 116 2.61 14.75 -5.35
N LYS A 117 3.83 14.71 -4.78
CA LYS A 117 4.55 13.46 -4.49
C LYS A 117 4.59 13.29 -2.98
N MET A 118 3.96 12.23 -2.47
CA MET A 118 3.91 11.93 -1.04
C MET A 118 4.84 10.73 -0.76
N THR A 119 5.70 10.85 0.25
CA THR A 119 6.62 9.78 0.62
C THR A 119 7.14 9.98 2.05
N ALA A 120 7.36 8.88 2.77
CA ALA A 120 8.05 8.90 4.06
C ALA A 120 9.59 9.01 3.91
N THR A 121 10.14 8.72 2.73
CA THR A 121 11.60 8.70 2.48
C THR A 121 11.98 9.57 1.27
N PRO A 122 11.95 10.91 1.40
CA PRO A 122 12.34 11.78 0.31
C PRO A 122 13.83 11.59 -0.04
N LYS A 123 14.15 11.51 -1.33
CA LYS A 123 15.54 11.36 -1.85
C LYS A 123 15.96 12.53 -2.73
N THR A 124 15.14 13.58 -2.82
CA THR A 124 15.21 14.59 -3.86
C THR A 124 15.37 15.99 -3.29
N ASP A 125 16.12 16.84 -3.98
CA ASP A 125 16.31 18.26 -3.65
C ASP A 125 15.09 19.15 -4.04
N HIS A 126 13.88 18.57 -4.11
CA HIS A 126 12.67 19.32 -4.41
C HIS A 126 12.18 20.10 -3.18
N ASP A 127 11.33 21.11 -3.42
CA ASP A 127 10.60 21.78 -2.35
C ASP A 127 9.83 20.74 -1.53
N LEU A 128 10.27 20.56 -0.29
CA LEU A 128 9.74 19.56 0.62
C LEU A 128 8.81 20.25 1.61
N ILE A 129 7.56 19.80 1.65
CA ILE A 129 6.66 20.07 2.77
C ILE A 129 6.78 18.85 3.69
N GLU A 130 7.48 19.02 4.80
CA GLU A 130 7.60 18.00 5.83
C GLU A 130 6.39 18.08 6.77
N LEU A 131 5.81 16.92 7.10
CA LEU A 131 4.86 16.78 8.19
C LEU A 131 5.58 16.06 9.33
N THR A 132 5.94 16.81 10.36
CA THR A 132 6.75 16.32 11.48
C THR A 132 5.90 15.57 12.52
N GLU A 133 6.54 14.73 13.33
CA GLU A 133 5.84 14.04 14.43
C GLU A 133 5.22 15.01 15.43
N ASP A 134 5.90 16.12 15.72
CA ASP A 134 5.44 17.15 16.66
C ASP A 134 4.18 17.88 16.16
N GLU A 135 4.07 18.12 14.85
CA GLU A 135 2.87 18.68 14.23
C GLU A 135 1.68 17.72 14.34
N LEU A 136 1.91 16.43 14.07
CA LEU A 136 0.89 15.39 14.14
C LEU A 136 0.47 15.05 15.58
N PHE A 137 1.29 15.37 16.59
CA PHE A 137 0.99 15.08 17.99
C PHE A 137 -0.27 15.81 18.50
N ASN A 138 -0.47 17.03 17.99
CA ASN A 138 -1.57 17.91 18.41
C ASN A 138 -2.82 17.74 17.55
N ASP A 139 -2.79 16.86 16.55
CA ASP A 139 -3.94 16.60 15.70
C ASP A 139 -5.09 15.98 16.50
N ARG A 140 -6.31 16.37 16.13
CA ARG A 140 -7.54 15.81 16.70
C ARG A 140 -7.63 14.30 16.48
N VAL A 141 -7.04 13.81 15.40
CA VAL A 141 -6.94 12.38 15.08
C VAL A 141 -5.46 12.01 15.12
N GLN A 142 -5.07 11.23 16.13
CA GLN A 142 -3.69 10.78 16.27
C GLN A 142 -3.41 9.64 15.27
N LEU A 143 -2.61 9.92 14.25
CA LEU A 143 -2.18 8.94 13.25
C LEU A 143 -0.89 8.20 13.67
N LEU A 144 -0.20 8.67 14.70
CA LEU A 144 1.07 8.14 15.17
C LEU A 144 0.92 7.16 16.34
N LYS A 145 1.56 5.99 16.24
CA LYS A 145 1.78 5.10 17.38
C LYS A 145 3.03 5.56 18.14
N ASN A 146 2.85 6.35 19.19
CA ASN A 146 3.95 6.94 19.97
C ASN A 146 4.49 6.07 21.12
N LYS A 147 3.89 4.90 21.36
CA LYS A 147 4.32 3.98 22.43
C LYS A 147 4.88 2.68 21.85
N LYS A 148 6.19 2.49 22.04
CA LYS A 148 6.88 1.23 21.76
C LYS A 148 6.92 0.37 23.02
N TYR A 149 6.52 -0.88 22.89
CA TYR A 149 6.60 -1.87 23.97
C TYR A 149 7.63 -2.93 23.60
N TYR A 150 8.59 -3.14 24.49
CA TYR A 150 9.57 -4.23 24.37
C TYR A 150 9.15 -5.38 25.27
N ASN A 151 9.43 -6.61 24.86
CA ASN A 151 9.22 -7.81 25.67
C ASN A 151 7.82 -7.88 26.29
N LYS A 152 6.80 -7.46 25.54
CA LYS A 152 5.42 -7.39 26.04
C LYS A 152 4.99 -8.77 26.52
N ASN A 153 4.49 -8.86 27.75
CA ASN A 153 4.09 -10.11 28.41
C ASN A 153 5.22 -11.14 28.61
N ILE A 154 6.47 -10.70 28.60
CA ILE A 154 7.65 -11.50 28.94
C ILE A 154 8.19 -10.99 30.28
N LYS A 155 8.40 -11.88 31.26
CA LYS A 155 8.94 -11.51 32.58
C LYS A 155 10.46 -11.39 32.53
N ASP A 156 11.01 -10.37 33.16
CA ASP A 156 12.45 -10.18 33.30
C ASP A 156 13.09 -11.37 34.04
N GLY A 157 14.27 -11.81 33.56
CA GLY A 157 15.02 -12.93 34.14
C GLY A 157 14.53 -14.33 33.75
N SER A 158 13.54 -14.45 32.87
CA SER A 158 13.12 -15.74 32.31
C SER A 158 14.22 -16.29 31.38
N LEU A 159 14.56 -17.57 31.49
CA LEU A 159 15.24 -18.28 30.40
C LEU A 159 14.28 -18.34 29.22
N LEU A 160 14.55 -17.54 28.19
CA LEU A 160 13.72 -17.42 27.01
C LEU A 160 14.38 -18.16 25.86
N ASP A 161 13.66 -19.14 25.35
CA ASP A 161 13.94 -19.78 24.08
C ASP A 161 13.16 -19.07 22.97
N ASN A 162 13.68 -19.12 21.75
CA ASN A 162 13.08 -18.60 20.53
C ASN A 162 11.65 -19.13 20.33
N GLU A 163 11.39 -20.40 20.65
CA GLU A 163 10.04 -20.98 20.59
C GLU A 163 9.06 -20.28 21.53
N VAL A 164 9.49 -19.97 22.76
CA VAL A 164 8.66 -19.29 23.76
C VAL A 164 8.36 -17.86 23.33
N ILE A 165 9.37 -17.16 22.77
CA ILE A 165 9.21 -15.81 22.24
C ILE A 165 8.22 -15.81 21.07
N LEU A 166 8.39 -16.74 20.11
CA LEU A 166 7.53 -16.85 18.95
C LEU A 166 6.09 -17.17 19.33
N GLN A 167 5.89 -18.09 20.28
CA GLN A 167 4.56 -18.44 20.78
C GLN A 167 3.85 -17.23 21.41
N LYS A 168 4.54 -16.48 22.27
CA LYS A 168 4.00 -15.25 22.88
C LYS A 168 3.71 -14.17 21.83
N ALA A 169 4.57 -14.03 20.82
CA ALA A 169 4.34 -13.09 19.72
C ALA A 169 3.08 -13.45 18.93
N CYS A 170 2.87 -14.75 18.63
CA CYS A 170 1.68 -15.23 17.95
C CYS A 170 0.40 -14.95 18.75
N GLU A 171 0.42 -15.17 20.06
CA GLU A 171 -0.72 -14.90 20.95
C GLU A 171 -1.07 -13.41 20.97
N GLU A 172 -0.08 -12.54 21.15
CA GLU A 172 -0.29 -11.09 21.12
C GLU A 172 -0.76 -10.62 19.73
N PHE A 173 -0.23 -11.19 18.65
CA PHE A 173 -0.62 -10.83 17.29
C PHE A 173 -2.09 -11.17 16.99
N LYS A 174 -2.62 -12.27 17.53
CA LYS A 174 -4.06 -12.59 17.43
C LYS A 174 -4.92 -11.52 18.10
N ILE A 175 -4.56 -11.11 19.30
CA ILE A 175 -5.26 -10.04 20.04
C ILE A 175 -5.22 -8.74 19.24
N ILE A 176 -4.08 -8.42 18.62
CA ILE A 176 -3.96 -7.27 17.72
C ILE A 176 -4.92 -7.43 16.53
N LYS A 177 -4.91 -8.58 15.85
CA LYS A 177 -5.75 -8.86 14.68
C LYS A 177 -7.23 -8.72 14.98
N GLU A 178 -7.68 -9.11 16.17
CA GLU A 178 -9.07 -8.91 16.62
C GLU A 178 -9.47 -7.43 16.65
N LYS A 179 -8.59 -6.54 17.13
CA LYS A 179 -8.85 -5.09 17.13
C LYS A 179 -9.02 -4.52 15.73
N TYR A 180 -8.27 -5.04 14.76
CA TYR A 180 -8.38 -4.63 13.36
C TYR A 180 -9.68 -5.13 12.68
N ASN A 181 -10.41 -6.04 13.33
CA ASN A 181 -11.73 -6.51 12.90
C ASN A 181 -12.88 -5.96 13.76
N ASP A 182 -12.60 -5.14 14.78
CA ASP A 182 -13.61 -4.58 15.67
C ASP A 182 -14.26 -3.32 15.07
N ASN A 183 -15.38 -3.52 14.38
CA ASN A 183 -16.14 -2.45 13.74
C ASN A 183 -16.92 -1.56 14.72
N ILE A 184 -17.00 -1.91 15.99
CA ILE A 184 -17.75 -1.16 17.01
C ILE A 184 -16.82 -0.19 17.72
N ASN A 185 -15.72 -0.70 18.28
CA ASN A 185 -14.82 0.11 19.10
C ASN A 185 -13.68 0.71 18.29
N GLU A 186 -13.27 0.06 17.18
CA GLU A 186 -12.15 0.48 16.34
C GLU A 186 -12.55 0.59 14.85
N PRO A 187 -13.64 1.32 14.52
CA PRO A 187 -14.17 1.39 13.15
C PRO A 187 -13.15 1.90 12.12
N GLY A 188 -12.14 2.67 12.55
CA GLY A 188 -11.06 3.17 11.70
C GLY A 188 -10.00 2.14 11.31
N LEU A 189 -9.95 0.98 11.98
CA LEU A 189 -8.99 -0.09 11.69
C LEU A 189 -9.54 -1.13 10.71
N VAL A 190 -10.86 -1.18 10.52
CA VAL A 190 -11.53 -2.14 9.66
C VAL A 190 -11.02 -2.03 8.22
N GLY A 191 -10.65 -3.18 7.64
CA GLY A 191 -10.11 -3.26 6.28
C GLY A 191 -8.59 -3.09 6.20
N ILE A 192 -7.91 -2.82 7.32
CA ILE A 192 -6.45 -2.88 7.41
C ILE A 192 -6.04 -4.28 7.88
N ASN A 193 -5.21 -4.96 7.10
CA ASN A 193 -4.69 -6.28 7.47
C ASN A 193 -3.34 -6.10 8.19
N PRO A 194 -3.26 -6.31 9.52
CA PRO A 194 -1.99 -6.22 10.22
C PRO A 194 -1.06 -7.36 9.80
N ALA A 195 0.25 -7.10 9.81
CA ALA A 195 1.29 -8.08 9.54
C ALA A 195 2.27 -8.15 10.73
N MET A 196 2.73 -9.37 11.03
CA MET A 196 3.79 -9.61 12.01
C MET A 196 5.09 -9.85 11.25
N LEU A 197 6.14 -9.10 11.60
CA LEU A 197 7.47 -9.29 11.05
C LEU A 197 8.29 -10.16 12.00
N ILE A 198 8.78 -11.29 11.49
CA ILE A 198 9.71 -12.18 12.19
C ILE A 198 11.06 -12.04 11.49
N GLN A 199 12.08 -11.63 12.25
CA GLN A 199 13.44 -11.54 11.75
C GLN A 199 14.17 -12.84 12.04
N VAL A 200 14.83 -13.39 11.03
CA VAL A 200 15.67 -14.60 11.11
C VAL A 200 17.07 -14.28 10.64
N ASP A 201 18.04 -15.10 11.06
CA ASP A 201 19.41 -15.01 10.56
C ASP A 201 19.49 -15.40 9.07
N ASN A 202 20.53 -14.93 8.38
CA ASN A 202 20.76 -15.31 6.98
C ASN A 202 21.18 -16.78 6.85
N ASP A 203 20.77 -17.41 5.75
CA ASP A 203 21.29 -18.71 5.34
C ASP A 203 22.81 -18.64 5.06
N SER A 204 23.47 -19.80 5.10
CA SER A 204 24.91 -19.95 4.97
C SER A 204 25.29 -20.89 3.83
N SER A 205 26.43 -20.64 3.18
CA SER A 205 27.03 -21.60 2.24
C SER A 205 27.58 -22.86 2.93
N ASP A 206 27.69 -22.84 4.26
CA ASP A 206 28.07 -23.98 5.08
C ASP A 206 26.87 -24.94 5.25
N LYS A 207 27.08 -26.22 4.94
CA LYS A 207 26.00 -27.22 4.91
C LYS A 207 25.34 -27.46 6.27
N GLU A 208 26.11 -27.43 7.36
CA GLU A 208 25.55 -27.66 8.69
C GLU A 208 24.72 -26.45 9.15
N LYS A 209 25.21 -25.24 8.88
CA LYS A 209 24.48 -24.01 9.20
C LYS A 209 23.23 -23.82 8.35
N SER A 210 23.29 -24.20 7.07
CA SER A 210 22.13 -24.18 6.18
C SER A 210 21.04 -25.15 6.66
N LEU A 211 21.41 -26.34 7.13
CA LEU A 211 20.46 -27.28 7.72
C LEU A 211 19.80 -26.70 8.99
N ILE A 212 20.55 -26.01 9.83
CA ILE A 212 20.01 -25.34 11.03
C ILE A 212 19.06 -24.20 10.64
N PHE A 213 19.39 -23.44 9.58
CA PHE A 213 18.50 -22.41 9.04
C PHE A 213 17.17 -23.01 8.60
N ASP A 214 17.18 -24.07 7.79
CA ASP A 214 15.97 -24.75 7.32
C ASP A 214 15.13 -25.28 8.49
N GLN A 215 15.77 -25.87 9.50
CA GLN A 215 15.08 -26.34 10.71
C GLN A 215 14.40 -25.20 11.48
N ASN A 216 15.04 -24.03 11.57
CA ASN A 216 14.46 -22.85 12.20
C ASN A 216 13.25 -22.32 11.41
N ILE A 217 13.33 -22.29 10.08
CA ILE A 217 12.22 -21.89 9.22
C ILE A 217 11.03 -22.85 9.38
N ASP A 218 11.27 -24.16 9.35
CA ASP A 218 10.23 -25.17 9.55
C ASP A 218 9.56 -25.04 10.92
N LEU A 219 10.35 -24.76 11.96
CA LEU A 219 9.84 -24.53 13.32
C LEU A 219 8.95 -23.30 13.40
N ILE A 220 9.35 -22.21 12.74
CA ILE A 220 8.57 -20.98 12.66
C ILE A 220 7.24 -21.25 11.95
N ILE A 221 7.29 -21.88 10.76
CA ILE A 221 6.11 -22.22 9.96
C ILE A 221 5.13 -23.07 10.77
N LYS A 222 5.61 -24.17 11.39
CA LYS A 222 4.76 -25.05 12.22
C LYS A 222 4.11 -24.30 13.38
N THR A 223 4.84 -23.38 14.00
CA THR A 223 4.32 -22.58 15.11
C THR A 223 3.23 -21.62 14.65
N LEU A 224 3.40 -20.97 13.48
CA LEU A 224 2.41 -20.10 12.87
C LEU A 224 1.14 -20.87 12.48
N GLU A 225 1.30 -22.02 11.84
CA GLU A 225 0.18 -22.90 11.43
C GLU A 225 -0.59 -23.43 12.63
N LYS A 226 0.10 -23.89 13.68
CA LYS A 226 -0.52 -24.31 14.95
C LYS A 226 -1.34 -23.18 15.58
N ASN A 227 -0.94 -21.94 15.33
CA ASN A 227 -1.65 -20.76 15.78
C ASN A 227 -2.70 -20.25 14.78
N ASN A 228 -3.00 -20.95 13.68
CA ASN A 228 -3.93 -20.51 12.63
C ASN A 228 -3.53 -19.14 12.02
N LEU A 229 -2.22 -18.89 11.91
CA LEU A 229 -1.67 -17.70 11.26
C LEU A 229 -1.11 -18.10 9.88
N SER A 230 -1.38 -17.24 8.89
CA SER A 230 -0.79 -17.35 7.55
C SER A 230 0.58 -16.68 7.51
N TRP A 231 1.49 -17.23 6.70
CA TRP A 231 2.84 -16.73 6.47
C TRP A 231 3.12 -16.54 4.98
#